data_AF-A0A1U7U354-F1
#
_entry.id   AF-A0A1U7U354-F1
#
_cell.length_a   1.000
_cell.length_b   1.000
_cell.length_c   1.000
_cell.angle_alpha   90.00
_cell.angle_beta   90.00
_cell.angle_gamma   90.00
#
_symmetry.space_group_name_H-M   'P 1'
#
loop_
_entity.id
_entity.type
_entity.pdbx_description
1 polymer ?
#
loop_
_entity_poly.entity_id
_entity_poly.type
_entity_poly.pdbx_seq_one_letter_code
_entity_poly.pdbx_strand_id
1 'polypeptide(L)'
;MVSRTEGNIDDSLIGGNASAEGPEGEGTESTVVTGVDIVMNHHLQETSFTKEAYKKYIKDYMKSIKGKLEEQRPERVKPFMTGAAEQIKHILANFKNYQ
;
A
#
# COMPACT_ATOMS: atom_id res chain seq x y z
N MET A 1 -9.93 -6.19 7.64
CA MET A 1 -10.29 -4.99 6.86
C MET A 1 -10.99 -4.01 7.80
N VAL A 2 -10.88 -2.72 7.52
CA VAL A 2 -11.55 -1.65 8.25
C VAL A 2 -12.39 -0.87 7.23
N SER A 3 -13.59 -0.47 7.64
CA SER A 3 -14.46 0.42 6.86
C SER A 3 -14.43 1.80 7.48
N ARG A 4 -14.23 2.84 6.67
CA ARG A 4 -14.23 4.24 7.06
C ARG A 4 -15.24 4.98 6.20
N THR A 5 -16.05 5.83 6.81
CA THR A 5 -16.93 6.74 6.08
C THR A 5 -16.17 8.02 5.81
N GLU A 6 -15.86 8.27 4.54
CA GLU A 6 -15.26 9.51 4.07
C GLU A 6 -16.36 10.41 3.46
N GLY A 7 -16.16 11.72 3.47
CA GLY A 7 -17.10 12.67 2.86
C GLY A 7 -18.27 13.13 3.75
N ASN A 8 -18.32 12.76 5.04
CA ASN A 8 -19.11 13.52 6.01
C ASN A 8 -18.37 14.84 6.31
N ILE A 9 -18.56 15.82 5.43
CA ILE A 9 -18.13 17.19 5.69
C ILE A 9 -19.37 17.91 6.21
N ASP A 10 -19.31 18.34 7.47
CA ASP A 10 -20.33 19.25 8.00
C ASP A 10 -20.29 20.53 7.15
N ASP A 11 -21.42 20.93 6.58
CA ASP A 11 -21.54 22.13 5.75
C ASP A 11 -21.01 23.38 6.46
N SER A 12 -21.01 23.42 7.80
CA SER A 12 -20.40 24.50 8.59
C SER A 12 -18.87 24.60 8.45
N LEU A 13 -18.20 23.53 8.02
CA LEU A 13 -16.75 23.48 7.78
C LEU A 13 -16.38 23.98 6.39
N ILE A 14 -17.30 23.95 5.42
CA ILE A 14 -17.14 24.57 4.11
C ILE A 14 -17.74 25.96 4.24
N GLY A 15 -16.94 26.97 4.60
CA GLY A 15 -17.38 28.35 4.85
C GLY A 15 -18.03 29.05 3.63
N GLY A 16 -19.19 28.57 3.20
CA GLY A 16 -20.07 29.15 2.21
C GLY A 16 -21.03 30.09 2.91
N ASN A 17 -20.93 31.37 2.60
CA ASN A 17 -21.88 32.38 3.05
C ASN A 17 -23.29 31.96 2.57
N ALA A 18 -24.21 31.68 3.49
CA ALA A 18 -25.57 31.25 3.17
C ALA A 18 -26.34 32.40 2.49
N SER A 19 -26.46 32.35 1.16
CA SER A 19 -27.38 33.22 0.42
C SER A 19 -28.74 32.55 0.38
N ALA A 20 -29.71 33.14 1.07
CA ALA A 20 -31.08 32.65 1.18
C ALA A 20 -31.82 32.76 -0.17
N GLU A 21 -31.73 31.74 -1.02
CA GLU A 21 -32.69 31.46 -2.10
C GLU A 21 -32.39 30.08 -2.75
N GLY A 22 -33.15 29.03 -2.38
CA GLY A 22 -33.17 27.74 -3.08
C GLY A 22 -33.41 26.53 -2.17
N PRO A 23 -34.11 25.47 -2.64
CA PRO A 23 -34.41 24.30 -1.82
C PRO A 23 -33.11 23.59 -1.41
N GLU A 24 -33.05 23.20 -0.15
CA GLU A 24 -31.98 22.43 0.47
C GLU A 24 -31.82 21.09 -0.29
N GLY A 25 -30.92 21.08 -1.27
CA GLY A 25 -30.80 20.03 -2.27
C GLY A 25 -29.53 19.20 -2.08
N GLU A 26 -29.73 18.03 -1.48
CA GLU A 26 -28.88 16.84 -1.51
C GLU A 26 -27.54 16.91 -0.77
N GLY A 27 -27.59 16.42 0.48
CA GLY A 27 -26.41 16.14 1.29
C GLY A 27 -25.40 15.27 0.54
N THR A 28 -24.13 15.62 0.70
CA THR A 28 -22.99 14.95 0.07
C THR A 28 -23.06 13.44 0.33
N GLU A 29 -22.99 12.62 -0.72
CA GLU A 29 -23.01 11.17 -0.57
C GLU A 29 -21.79 10.70 0.26
N SER A 30 -22.05 10.27 1.48
CA SER A 30 -21.02 9.67 2.33
C SER A 30 -20.50 8.39 1.66
N THR A 31 -19.21 8.35 1.36
CA THR A 31 -18.58 7.20 0.71
C THR A 31 -17.96 6.30 1.76
N VAL A 32 -18.42 5.05 1.86
CA VAL A 32 -17.78 4.04 2.73
C VAL A 32 -16.63 3.39 1.97
N VAL A 33 -15.41 3.66 2.41
CA VAL A 33 -14.19 3.02 1.89
C VAL A 33 -13.82 1.87 2.82
N THR A 34 -13.72 0.65 2.26
CA THR A 34 -13.26 -0.53 3.01
C THR A 34 -11.88 -0.95 2.50
N GLY A 35 -10.93 -1.14 3.40
CA GLY A 35 -9.56 -1.48 3.05
C GLY A 35 -8.78 -2.19 4.15
N VAL A 36 -7.52 -2.50 3.86
CA VAL A 36 -6.58 -2.97 4.88
C VAL A 36 -6.09 -1.77 5.67
N ASP A 37 -6.17 -1.82 7.00
CA ASP A 37 -5.87 -0.66 7.86
C ASP A 37 -4.47 -0.08 7.63
N ILE A 38 -3.45 -0.94 7.51
CA ILE A 38 -2.07 -0.52 7.22
C ILE A 38 -1.91 0.11 5.84
N VAL A 39 -2.71 -0.32 4.84
CA VAL A 39 -2.67 0.26 3.49
C VAL A 39 -3.25 1.67 3.53
N MET A 40 -4.39 1.85 4.22
CA MET A 40 -5.06 3.13 4.36
C MET A 40 -4.22 4.14 5.17
N ASN A 41 -3.59 3.69 6.26
CA ASN A 41 -2.83 4.57 7.16
C ASN A 41 -1.44 4.96 6.64
N HIS A 42 -0.81 4.09 5.86
CA HIS A 42 0.53 4.35 5.31
C HIS A 42 0.51 4.71 3.82
N HIS A 43 -0.69 4.90 3.25
CA HIS A 43 -0.89 5.23 1.83
C HIS A 43 -0.17 4.26 0.88
N LEU A 44 -0.17 2.97 1.21
CA LEU A 44 0.51 1.95 0.39
C LEU A 44 -0.17 1.87 -0.98
N GLN A 45 0.64 1.81 -2.04
CA GLN A 45 0.18 1.74 -3.42
C GLN A 45 0.42 0.33 -3.97
N GLU A 46 -0.61 -0.28 -4.54
CA GLU A 46 -0.47 -1.55 -5.26
C GLU A 46 0.36 -1.33 -6.53
N THR A 47 1.23 -2.30 -6.84
CA THR A 47 2.05 -2.28 -8.05
C THR A 47 1.85 -3.55 -8.83
N SER A 48 1.86 -3.47 -10.16
CA SER A 48 1.71 -4.65 -11.01
C SER A 48 3.05 -5.05 -11.62
N PHE A 49 3.30 -6.36 -11.64
CA PHE A 49 4.46 -6.96 -12.30
C PHE A 49 4.03 -8.16 -13.13
N THR A 50 4.70 -8.37 -14.27
CA THR A 50 4.77 -9.72 -14.83
C THR A 50 5.70 -10.58 -13.96
N LYS A 51 5.50 -11.89 -13.96
CA LYS A 51 6.36 -12.81 -13.20
C LYS A 51 7.85 -12.68 -13.58
N GLU A 52 8.13 -12.34 -14.84
CA GLU A 52 9.50 -12.09 -15.32
C GLU A 52 10.07 -10.76 -14.84
N ALA A 53 9.29 -9.68 -14.92
CA ALA A 53 9.68 -8.38 -14.41
C ALA A 53 9.95 -8.43 -12.89
N TYR A 54 9.10 -9.15 -12.13
CA TYR A 54 9.31 -9.35 -10.70
C TYR A 54 10.61 -10.10 -10.40
N LYS A 55 10.93 -11.18 -11.13
CA LYS A 55 12.19 -11.92 -10.95
C LYS A 55 13.43 -11.04 -11.13
N LYS A 56 13.41 -10.14 -12.12
CA LYS A 56 14.50 -9.18 -12.34
C LYS A 56 14.55 -8.18 -11.19
N TYR A 57 13.43 -7.55 -10.88
CA TYR A 57 13.33 -6.54 -9.82
C TYR A 57 13.79 -7.07 -8.46
N ILE A 58 13.28 -8.24 -8.04
CA ILE A 58 13.60 -8.79 -6.72
C ILE A 58 15.07 -9.19 -6.60
N LYS A 59 15.71 -9.63 -7.70
CA LYS A 59 17.13 -9.94 -7.73
C LYS A 59 17.98 -8.69 -7.51
N ASP A 60 17.63 -7.59 -8.17
CA ASP A 60 18.32 -6.30 -8.02
C ASP A 60 18.11 -5.75 -6.61
N TYR A 61 16.88 -5.82 -6.08
CA TYR A 61 16.55 -5.43 -4.72
C TYR A 61 17.33 -6.22 -3.66
N MET A 62 17.39 -7.56 -3.79
CA MET A 62 18.19 -8.41 -2.91
C MET A 62 19.66 -8.01 -2.90
N LYS A 63 20.23 -7.66 -4.06
CA LYS A 63 21.63 -7.23 -4.17
C LYS A 63 21.85 -5.91 -3.42
N SER A 64 20.92 -4.96 -3.54
CA SER A 64 20.98 -3.70 -2.79
C SER A 64 20.91 -3.92 -1.28
N ILE A 65 20.03 -4.80 -0.80
CA ILE A 65 19.93 -5.14 0.63
C ILE A 65 21.18 -5.88 1.10
N LYS A 66 21.70 -6.82 0.31
CA LYS A 66 22.96 -7.51 0.61
C LYS A 66 24.10 -6.52 0.82
N GLY A 67 24.28 -5.55 -0.09
CA GLY A 67 25.32 -4.52 0.06
C GLY A 67 25.18 -3.72 1.36
N LYS A 68 23.96 -3.26 1.67
CA LYS A 68 23.70 -2.55 2.94
C LYS A 68 23.94 -3.41 4.18
N LEU A 69 23.61 -4.71 4.12
CA LEU A 69 23.88 -5.64 5.21
C LEU A 69 25.39 -5.90 5.35
N GLU A 70 26.15 -6.01 4.26
CA GLU A 70 27.60 -6.15 4.31
C GLU A 70 28.28 -4.96 5.00
N GLU A 71 27.75 -3.74 4.81
CA GLU A 71 28.25 -2.52 5.46
C GLU A 71 27.85 -2.41 6.94
N GLN A 72 26.61 -2.73 7.29
CA GLN A 72 26.05 -2.40 8.61
C GLN A 72 25.97 -3.59 9.56
N ARG A 73 25.71 -4.79 9.04
CA ARG A 73 25.40 -6.02 9.79
C ARG A 73 25.85 -7.26 9.00
N PRO A 74 27.17 -7.42 8.73
CA PRO A 74 27.67 -8.46 7.83
C PRO A 74 27.31 -9.88 8.27
N GLU A 75 27.11 -10.11 9.56
CA GLU A 75 26.64 -11.38 10.12
C GLU A 75 25.23 -11.77 9.65
N ARG A 76 24.40 -10.79 9.25
CA ARG A 76 23.03 -11.02 8.74
C ARG A 76 22.99 -11.43 7.27
N VAL A 77 24.09 -11.30 6.53
CA VAL A 77 24.13 -11.54 5.08
C VAL A 77 23.78 -12.98 4.74
N LYS A 78 24.43 -13.97 5.38
CA LYS A 78 24.17 -15.39 5.09
C LYS A 78 22.73 -15.80 5.43
N PRO A 79 22.21 -15.54 6.65
CA PRO A 79 20.81 -15.84 6.97
C PRO A 79 19.81 -15.17 6.02
N PHE A 80 20.06 -13.91 5.65
CA PHE A 80 19.20 -13.18 4.72
C PHE A 80 19.18 -13.84 3.33
N MET A 81 20.34 -14.14 2.75
CA MET A 81 20.41 -14.69 1.39
C MET A 81 19.73 -16.06 1.29
N THR A 82 19.87 -16.90 2.33
CA THR A 82 19.19 -18.20 2.37
C THR A 82 17.67 -18.04 2.49
N GLY A 83 17.20 -17.30 3.50
CA GLY A 83 15.76 -17.15 3.74
C GLY A 83 15.04 -16.39 2.63
N ALA A 84 15.67 -15.35 2.07
CA ALA A 84 15.10 -14.60 0.95
C ALA A 84 14.95 -15.48 -0.30
N ALA A 85 15.93 -16.34 -0.61
CA ALA A 85 15.83 -17.23 -1.76
C ALA A 85 14.66 -18.23 -1.64
N GLU A 86 14.39 -18.75 -0.44
CA GLU A 86 13.25 -19.63 -0.17
C GLU A 86 11.92 -18.86 -0.32
N GLN A 87 11.84 -17.67 0.28
CA GLN A 87 10.60 -16.90 0.26
C GLN A 87 10.24 -16.43 -1.16
N ILE A 88 11.23 -16.05 -1.97
CA ILE A 88 11.01 -15.66 -3.36
C ILE A 88 10.49 -16.84 -4.18
N LYS A 89 10.97 -18.06 -3.95
CA LYS A 89 10.42 -19.26 -4.59
C LYS A 89 8.95 -19.45 -4.22
N HIS A 90 8.59 -19.26 -2.95
CA HIS A 90 7.21 -19.38 -2.49
C HIS A 90 6.29 -18.31 -3.11
N ILE A 91 6.73 -17.05 -3.16
CA ILE A 91 5.99 -15.96 -3.79
C ILE A 91 5.80 -16.24 -5.29
N LEU A 92 6.86 -16.66 -5.99
CA LEU A 92 6.77 -16.98 -7.41
C LEU A 92 5.86 -18.17 -7.70
N ALA A 93 5.79 -19.17 -6.83
CA ALA A 93 4.86 -20.29 -6.97
C ALA A 93 3.39 -19.83 -6.86
N ASN A 94 3.13 -18.85 -6.00
CA ASN A 94 1.80 -18.33 -5.69
C ASN A 94 1.58 -16.91 -6.23
N PHE A 95 2.27 -16.52 -7.31
CA PHE A 95 2.40 -15.12 -7.73
C PHE A 95 1.05 -14.39 -7.90
N LYS A 96 -0.01 -15.10 -8.31
CA LYS A 96 -1.36 -14.52 -8.48
C LYS A 96 -2.07 -14.18 -7.16
N ASN A 97 -1.58 -14.69 -6.03
CA ASN A 97 -2.16 -14.50 -4.71
C ASN A 97 -1.45 -13.39 -3.92
N TYR A 98 -0.38 -12.81 -4.47
CA TYR A 98 0.39 -11.74 -3.87
C TYR A 98 0.31 -10.48 -4.75
N GLN A 99 0.17 -9.33 -4.10
CA GLN A 99 0.02 -8.01 -4.71
C GLN A 99 1.09 -7.07 -4.14
#